data_AF-A0A7Z9VFX7-F1
#
_entry.id   AF-A0A7Z9VFX7-F1
#
_cell.length_a   1.000
_cell.length_b   1.000
_cell.length_c   1.000
_cell.angle_alpha   90.00
_cell.angle_beta   90.00
_cell.angle_gamma   90.00
#
_symmetry.space_group_name_H-M   'P 1'
#
loop_
_entity.id
_entity.type
_entity.pdbx_description
1 polymer ?
#
loop_
_entity_poly.entity_id
_entity_poly.type
_entity_poly.pdbx_seq_one_letter_code
_entity_poly.pdbx_strand_id
1 'polypeptide(L)'
;MQLHEKVISVPLARQNRGLIEHIEKALSFRFVDGETPLRFAVTSIDDNHYHCEVGCLVGALPAEHRGTHTIFEFRQRGAEKTGHFNVVFLVPTGIGAEIGGHAGDATPAAQLLASGCDHLVTHPNVVNASDINE
;
A
#
# COMPACT_ATOMS: atom_id res chain seq x y z
N MET A 1 12.71 -11.10 -17.53
CA MET A 1 11.89 -10.29 -16.61
C MET A 1 12.82 -9.41 -15.80
N GLN A 2 12.70 -8.09 -15.93
CA GLN A 2 13.51 -7.10 -15.20
C GLN A 2 12.60 -6.12 -14.47
N LEU A 3 12.89 -5.81 -13.22
CA LEU A 3 12.20 -4.77 -12.45
C LEU A 3 13.12 -3.54 -12.43
N HIS A 4 12.58 -2.38 -12.80
CA HIS A 4 13.29 -1.11 -12.68
C HIS A 4 12.41 -0.07 -12.02
N GLU A 5 13.04 0.94 -11.44
CA GLU A 5 12.36 2.06 -10.79
C GLU A 5 12.39 3.29 -11.68
N LYS A 6 11.30 4.07 -11.65
CA LYS A 6 11.18 5.37 -12.31
C LYS A 6 10.80 6.43 -11.28
N VAL A 7 11.60 7.49 -11.22
CA VAL A 7 11.28 8.68 -10.42
C VAL A 7 10.60 9.70 -11.31
N ILE A 8 9.41 10.15 -10.91
CA ILE A 8 8.52 10.96 -11.73
C ILE A 8 7.87 12.05 -10.87
N SER A 9 7.95 13.30 -11.32
CA SER A 9 7.17 14.39 -10.74
C SER A 9 5.83 14.57 -11.48
N VAL A 10 4.73 14.57 -10.73
CA VAL A 10 3.36 14.75 -11.20
C VAL A 10 2.79 16.05 -10.62
N PRO A 11 2.19 16.96 -11.41
CA PRO A 11 1.60 18.18 -10.87
C PRO A 11 0.51 17.90 -9.83
N LEU A 12 0.31 18.80 -8.87
CA LEU A 12 -0.76 18.64 -7.87
C LEU A 12 -2.14 18.54 -8.52
N ALA A 13 -2.97 17.64 -7.99
CA ALA A 13 -4.36 17.49 -8.42
C ALA A 13 -5.20 18.65 -7.85
N ARG A 14 -6.09 19.23 -8.67
CA ARG A 14 -7.00 20.28 -8.19
C ARG A 14 -7.90 19.72 -7.08
N GLN A 15 -7.81 20.30 -5.89
CA GLN A 15 -8.60 19.91 -4.71
C GLN A 15 -8.44 18.44 -4.29
N ASN A 16 -7.37 17.75 -4.70
CA ASN A 16 -7.10 16.33 -4.39
C ASN A 16 -8.24 15.35 -4.75
N ARG A 17 -9.09 15.70 -5.72
CA ARG A 17 -10.16 14.79 -6.21
C ARG A 17 -9.65 13.95 -7.37
N GLY A 18 -10.04 12.67 -7.41
CA GLY A 18 -9.66 11.74 -8.48
C GLY A 18 -8.15 11.57 -8.61
N LEU A 19 -7.46 11.49 -7.46
CA LEU A 19 -5.99 11.50 -7.41
C LEU A 19 -5.38 10.34 -8.19
N ILE A 20 -5.99 9.15 -8.10
CA ILE A 20 -5.52 7.95 -8.79
C ILE A 20 -5.63 8.15 -10.30
N GLU A 21 -6.78 8.60 -10.80
CA GLU A 21 -6.99 8.85 -12.23
C GLU A 21 -6.09 9.98 -12.76
N HIS A 22 -5.86 11.02 -11.94
CA HIS A 22 -4.94 12.11 -12.28
C HIS A 22 -3.50 11.62 -12.42
N ILE A 23 -3.04 10.81 -11.46
CA ILE A 23 -1.70 10.21 -11.48
C ILE A 23 -1.58 9.24 -12.67
N GLU A 24 -2.56 8.37 -12.88
CA GLU A 24 -2.58 7.44 -14.02
C GLU A 24 -2.44 8.19 -15.33
N LYS A 25 -3.22 9.25 -15.52
CA LYS A 25 -3.15 10.09 -16.72
C LYS A 25 -1.78 10.73 -16.88
N ALA A 26 -1.19 11.26 -15.81
CA ALA A 26 0.14 11.87 -15.84
C ALA A 26 1.27 10.85 -16.13
N LEU A 27 1.07 9.59 -15.73
CA LEU A 27 2.03 8.51 -15.94
C LEU A 27 1.86 7.79 -17.29
N SER A 28 0.65 7.77 -17.86
CA SER A 28 0.34 7.08 -19.12
C SER A 28 1.25 7.48 -20.29
N PHE A 29 1.70 8.73 -20.34
CA PHE A 29 2.62 9.23 -21.37
C PHE A 29 4.11 8.92 -21.10
N ARG A 30 4.44 8.31 -19.96
CA ARG A 30 5.82 8.06 -19.50
C ARG A 30 6.19 6.58 -19.46
N PHE A 31 5.24 5.69 -19.74
CA PHE A 31 5.48 4.26 -19.89
C PHE A 31 5.75 3.89 -21.36
N VAL A 32 6.70 2.99 -21.57
CA VAL A 32 7.03 2.45 -22.90
C VAL A 32 6.21 1.18 -23.14
N ASP A 33 5.91 0.86 -24.40
CA ASP A 33 5.21 -0.38 -24.77
C ASP A 33 5.88 -1.61 -24.14
N GLY A 34 5.12 -2.35 -23.34
CA GLY A 34 5.57 -3.56 -22.65
C GLY A 34 6.02 -3.37 -21.20
N GLU A 35 6.04 -2.14 -20.67
CA GLU A 35 6.22 -1.87 -19.24
C GLU A 35 4.90 -2.08 -18.48
N THR A 36 4.96 -2.77 -17.34
CA THR A 36 3.80 -2.94 -16.44
C THR A 36 4.11 -2.32 -15.08
N PRO A 37 3.38 -1.28 -14.64
CA PRO A 37 3.57 -0.71 -13.32
C PRO A 37 3.07 -1.70 -12.24
N LEU A 38 3.90 -1.97 -11.24
CA LEU A 38 3.60 -2.90 -10.14
C LEU A 38 3.55 -2.22 -8.78
N ARG A 39 4.31 -1.13 -8.61
CA ARG A 39 4.35 -0.35 -7.37
C ARG A 39 4.29 1.12 -7.72
N PHE A 40 3.51 1.86 -6.95
CA PHE A 40 3.46 3.31 -6.98
C PHE A 40 3.60 3.83 -5.55
N ALA A 41 4.44 4.84 -5.36
CA ALA A 41 4.56 5.54 -4.08
C ALA A 41 4.72 7.04 -4.34
N VAL A 42 4.04 7.87 -3.55
CA VAL A 42 4.38 9.30 -3.42
C VAL A 42 5.39 9.40 -2.29
N THR A 43 6.60 9.85 -2.59
CA THR A 43 7.71 9.93 -1.63
C THR A 43 7.83 11.30 -0.99
N SER A 44 7.43 12.36 -1.69
CA SER A 44 7.30 13.70 -1.13
C SER A 44 6.30 14.54 -1.92
N ILE A 45 5.88 15.65 -1.33
CA ILE A 45 4.97 16.62 -1.93
C ILE A 45 5.57 18.00 -1.73
N ASP A 46 5.67 18.79 -2.79
CA ASP A 46 6.02 20.21 -2.73
C ASP A 46 4.82 21.09 -3.12
N ASP A 47 5.04 22.41 -3.20
CA ASP A 47 4.00 23.39 -3.49
C ASP A 47 3.25 23.13 -4.81
N ASN A 48 3.87 22.42 -5.76
CA ASN A 48 3.37 22.26 -7.12
C ASN A 48 3.33 20.80 -7.62
N HIS A 49 4.02 19.85 -6.97
CA HIS A 49 4.17 18.48 -7.46
C HIS A 49 4.12 17.41 -6.36
N TYR A 50 3.61 16.24 -6.75
CA TYR A 50 3.92 14.96 -6.12
C TYR A 50 5.22 14.42 -6.72
N HIS A 51 6.17 14.05 -5.87
CA HIS A 51 7.33 13.26 -6.26
C HIS A 51 7.01 11.79 -6.06
N CYS A 52 7.07 11.03 -7.15
CA CYS A 52 6.60 9.67 -7.20
C CYS A 52 7.70 8.70 -7.60
N GLU A 53 7.68 7.51 -7.02
CA GLU A 53 8.45 6.35 -7.46
C GLU A 53 7.51 5.30 -8.04
N VAL A 54 7.86 4.79 -9.22
CA VAL A 54 7.10 3.74 -9.90
C VAL A 54 8.00 2.56 -10.21
N GLY A 55 7.71 1.42 -9.59
CA GLY A 55 8.35 0.14 -9.91
C GLY A 55 7.68 -0.48 -11.13
N CYS A 56 8.42 -0.66 -12.21
CA CYS A 56 7.93 -1.16 -13.49
C CYS A 56 8.61 -2.47 -13.88
N LEU A 57 7.80 -3.43 -14.33
CA LEU A 57 8.26 -4.71 -14.84
C LEU A 57 8.40 -4.64 -16.36
N VAL A 58 9.57 -5.02 -16.86
CA VAL A 58 9.89 -5.14 -18.30
C VAL A 58 10.06 -6.60 -18.69
N GLY A 59 9.48 -6.95 -19.84
CA GLY A 59 9.51 -8.32 -20.37
C GLY A 59 8.61 -9.26 -19.57
N ALA A 60 7.38 -8.82 -19.29
CA ALA A 60 6.37 -9.60 -18.59
C ALA A 60 6.02 -10.92 -19.32
N LEU A 61 5.54 -11.87 -18.52
CA LEU A 61 5.14 -13.25 -18.86
C LEU A 61 4.17 -13.33 -20.06
N PRO A 62 4.06 -14.51 -20.72
CA PRO A 62 3.14 -14.75 -21.83
C PRO A 62 1.73 -14.18 -21.55
N ALA A 63 1.02 -13.76 -22.59
CA ALA A 63 -0.25 -13.02 -22.56
C ALA A 63 -1.32 -13.55 -21.56
N GLU A 64 -1.20 -14.82 -21.17
CA GLU A 64 -2.04 -15.57 -20.24
C GLU A 64 -1.94 -15.10 -18.77
N HIS A 65 -0.88 -14.37 -18.38
CA HIS A 65 -0.69 -13.84 -17.02
C HIS A 65 -0.77 -12.31 -16.92
N ARG A 66 -1.08 -11.61 -18.02
CA ARG A 66 -1.47 -10.21 -17.92
C ARG A 66 -2.84 -10.16 -17.25
N GLY A 67 -2.85 -9.98 -15.93
CA GLY A 67 -4.01 -9.41 -15.27
C GLY A 67 -4.41 -8.17 -16.06
N THR A 68 -5.67 -8.11 -16.49
CA THR A 68 -6.20 -7.06 -17.38
C THR A 68 -6.29 -5.68 -16.72
N HIS A 69 -5.73 -5.54 -15.51
CA HIS A 69 -5.97 -4.42 -14.60
C HIS A 69 -4.64 -3.82 -14.17
N THR A 70 -4.53 -2.52 -14.35
CA THR A 70 -3.41 -1.70 -13.89
C THR A 70 -3.55 -1.43 -12.39
N ILE A 71 -2.43 -1.19 -11.70
CA ILE A 71 -2.43 -0.79 -10.28
C ILE A 71 -3.15 0.55 -10.03
N PHE A 72 -3.42 1.30 -11.10
CA PHE A 72 -4.16 2.56 -11.06
C PHE A 72 -5.67 2.39 -11.30
N GLU A 73 -6.16 1.19 -11.61
CA GLU A 73 -7.59 0.97 -11.81
C GLU A 73 -8.30 0.94 -10.44
N PHE A 74 -8.80 2.10 -10.01
CA PHE A 74 -9.56 2.19 -8.77
C PHE A 74 -10.91 1.50 -8.91
N ARG A 75 -11.11 0.43 -8.12
CA ARG A 75 -12.36 -0.33 -8.09
C ARG A 75 -13.04 -0.13 -6.76
N GLN A 76 -14.02 0.77 -6.74
CA GLN A 76 -14.86 0.92 -5.56
C GLN A 76 -15.68 -0.35 -5.34
N ARG A 77 -15.65 -0.85 -4.09
CA ARG A 77 -16.46 -2.00 -3.70
C ARG A 77 -17.94 -1.62 -3.74
N GLY A 78 -18.74 -2.36 -4.51
CA GLY A 78 -20.16 -2.04 -4.72
C GLY A 78 -21.07 -2.25 -3.50
N ALA A 79 -20.68 -3.12 -2.56
CA ALA A 79 -21.39 -3.32 -1.31
C ALA A 79 -20.41 -3.64 -0.18
N GLU A 80 -20.70 -3.14 1.01
CA GLU A 80 -19.97 -3.51 2.22
C GLU A 80 -20.66 -4.70 2.88
N LYS A 81 -19.87 -5.71 3.29
CA LYS A 81 -20.37 -6.81 4.09
C LYS A 81 -20.37 -6.38 5.55
N THR A 82 -21.51 -5.85 6.01
CA THR A 82 -21.67 -5.30 7.37
C THR A 82 -22.13 -6.32 8.42
N GLY A 83 -22.28 -7.60 8.04
CA GLY A 83 -22.74 -8.66 8.94
C GLY A 83 -21.74 -9.08 10.03
N HIS A 84 -20.48 -8.65 9.92
CA HIS A 84 -19.44 -8.84 10.93
C HIS A 84 -18.53 -7.60 10.96
N PHE A 85 -18.17 -7.15 12.15
CA PHE A 85 -17.17 -6.11 12.35
C PHE A 85 -15.78 -6.76 12.26
N ASN A 86 -15.15 -6.61 11.09
CA ASN A 86 -13.81 -7.13 10.82
C ASN A 86 -12.80 -5.97 10.91
N VAL A 87 -11.76 -6.14 11.72
CA VAL A 87 -10.74 -5.12 11.95
C VAL A 87 -9.38 -5.65 11.49
N VAL A 88 -8.60 -4.80 10.83
CA VAL A 88 -7.20 -5.08 10.52
C VAL A 88 -6.33 -4.15 11.36
N PHE A 89 -5.46 -4.73 12.19
CA PHE A 89 -4.55 -3.97 13.03
C PHE A 89 -3.14 -3.96 12.44
N LEU A 90 -2.81 -2.85 11.77
CA LEU A 90 -1.46 -2.59 11.25
C LEU A 90 -0.64 -1.91 12.35
N VAL A 91 0.53 -2.47 12.61
CA VAL A 91 1.46 -1.95 13.62
C VAL A 91 2.72 -1.46 12.91
N PRO A 92 3.07 -0.17 13.00
CA PRO A 92 4.32 0.34 12.48
C PRO A 92 5.46 -0.21 13.33
N THR A 93 6.18 -1.20 12.83
CA THR A 93 7.28 -1.80 13.60
C THR A 93 8.60 -1.13 13.27
N GLY A 94 9.35 -0.77 14.31
CA GLY A 94 10.66 -0.12 14.18
C GLY A 94 11.08 0.61 15.46
N ILE A 95 12.37 0.94 15.56
CA ILE A 95 12.91 1.71 16.69
C ILE A 95 12.20 3.07 16.76
N GLY A 96 11.67 3.41 17.93
CA GLY A 96 10.99 4.69 18.17
C GLY A 96 9.49 4.71 17.83
N ALA A 97 8.89 3.57 17.45
CA ALA A 97 7.43 3.45 17.38
C ALA A 97 6.83 3.40 18.80
N GLU A 98 5.80 4.21 19.06
CA GLU A 98 5.09 4.20 20.37
C GLU A 98 4.35 2.87 20.63
N ILE A 99 3.96 2.17 19.56
CA ILE A 99 3.33 0.85 19.59
C ILE A 99 3.97 0.00 18.47
N GLY A 100 4.47 -1.19 18.80
CA GLY A 100 5.21 -2.06 17.88
C GLY A 100 6.72 -1.81 17.87
N GLY A 101 7.21 -0.94 18.75
CA GLY A 101 8.61 -0.60 18.90
C GLY A 101 9.35 -1.51 19.87
N HIS A 102 8.63 -2.20 20.74
CA HIS A 102 9.16 -3.14 21.73
C HIS A 102 8.52 -4.52 21.62
N ALA A 103 9.18 -5.53 22.19
CA ALA A 103 8.70 -6.91 22.22
C ALA A 103 7.28 -7.02 22.79
N GLY A 104 6.34 -7.47 21.97
CA GLY A 104 4.95 -7.74 22.38
C GLY A 104 4.14 -6.52 22.84
N ASP A 105 4.65 -5.29 22.71
CA ASP A 105 3.98 -4.06 23.19
C ASP A 105 2.66 -3.74 22.47
N ALA A 106 2.48 -4.27 21.25
CA ALA A 106 1.25 -4.17 20.49
C ALA A 106 0.19 -5.18 20.95
N THR A 107 0.54 -6.17 21.79
CA THR A 107 -0.39 -7.21 22.25
C THR A 107 -1.57 -6.65 23.04
N PRO A 108 -1.39 -5.74 24.02
CA PRO A 108 -2.53 -5.17 24.77
C PRO A 108 -3.49 -4.39 23.85
N ALA A 109 -2.97 -3.63 22.90
CA ALA A 109 -3.79 -2.92 21.91
C ALA A 109 -4.57 -3.91 21.03
N ALA A 110 -3.93 -4.99 20.59
CA ALA A 110 -4.59 -6.05 19.83
C ALA A 110 -5.69 -6.75 20.64
N GLN A 111 -5.46 -7.04 21.93
CA GLN A 111 -6.47 -7.63 22.81
C GLN A 111 -7.68 -6.71 22.99
N LEU A 112 -7.45 -5.41 23.19
CA LEU A 112 -8.52 -4.43 23.29
C LEU A 112 -9.35 -4.38 22.00
N LEU A 113 -8.70 -4.32 20.84
CA LEU A 113 -9.37 -4.33 19.54
C LEU A 113 -10.15 -5.64 19.31
N ALA A 114 -9.55 -6.79 19.66
CA ALA A 114 -10.18 -8.09 19.55
C ALA A 114 -11.45 -8.20 20.43
N SER A 115 -11.46 -7.56 21.61
CA SER A 115 -12.64 -7.56 22.48
C SER A 115 -13.84 -6.80 21.90
N GLY A 116 -13.60 -5.92 20.93
CA GLY A 116 -14.62 -5.07 20.32
C GLY A 116 -15.04 -5.48 18.91
N CYS A 117 -14.48 -6.54 18.33
CA CYS A 117 -14.76 -6.95 16.95
C CYS A 117 -15.02 -8.46 16.82
N ASP A 118 -15.68 -8.87 15.74
CA ASP A 118 -15.93 -10.29 15.45
C ASP A 118 -14.64 -10.98 15.01
N HIS A 119 -13.85 -10.30 14.19
CA HIS A 119 -12.57 -10.81 13.70
C HIS A 119 -11.50 -9.70 13.71
N LEU A 120 -10.38 -10.00 14.36
CA LEU A 120 -9.18 -9.19 14.29
C LEU A 120 -8.13 -9.89 13.43
N VAL A 121 -7.73 -9.24 12.33
CA VAL A 121 -6.56 -9.63 11.54
C VAL A 121 -5.35 -8.83 12.06
N THR A 122 -4.39 -9.53 12.65
CA THR A 122 -3.20 -8.91 13.24
C THR A 122 -2.05 -8.83 12.24
N HIS A 123 -1.31 -7.71 12.25
CA HIS A 123 0.01 -7.65 11.64
C HIS A 123 0.94 -8.71 12.27
N PRO A 124 1.80 -9.43 11.50
CA PRO A 124 2.64 -10.50 12.05
C PRO A 124 3.47 -10.09 13.27
N ASN A 125 3.92 -8.83 13.31
CA ASN A 125 4.75 -8.33 14.38
C ASN A 125 3.98 -7.93 15.66
N VAL A 126 2.64 -8.02 15.69
CA VAL A 126 1.83 -7.75 16.90
C VAL A 126 2.24 -8.67 18.05
N VAL A 127 2.54 -9.93 17.73
CA VAL A 127 2.87 -11.00 18.69
C VAL A 127 4.35 -11.32 18.71
N ASN A 128 5.19 -10.53 18.02
CA ASN A 128 6.63 -10.74 18.07
C ASN A 128 7.15 -10.33 19.45
N ALA A 129 7.47 -11.31 20.26
CA ALA A 129 8.36 -11.13 21.40
C ALA A 129 9.79 -11.31 20.88
N SER A 130 10.62 -10.25 20.95
CA SER A 130 12.06 -10.47 20.98
C SER A 130 12.42 -10.95 22.39
N ASP A 131 12.99 -12.15 22.46
CA ASP A 131 13.70 -12.74 23.60
C ASP A 131 12.95 -12.94 24.92
N ILE A 132 12.15 -14.00 24.99
CA ILE A 132 11.93 -14.75 26.24
C ILE A 132 12.67 -16.10 26.25
N ASN A 133 13.36 -16.46 25.15
CA ASN A 133 14.06 -17.74 24.97
C ASN A 133 15.51 -17.63 24.45
N GLU A 134 16.26 -16.59 24.83
CA GLU A 134 17.74 -16.61 24.76
C GLU A 134 18.37 -16.91 26.13
#